data_AF-A0A061HV52-F1
#
_entry.id   AF-A0A061HV52-F1
#
_cell.length_a   1.000
_cell.length_b   1.000
_cell.length_c   1.000
_cell.angle_alpha   90.00
_cell.angle_beta   90.00
_cell.angle_gamma   90.00
#
_symmetry.space_group_name_H-M   'P 1'
#
loop_
_entity.id
_entity.type
_entity.pdbx_description
1 polymer ?
#
loop_
_entity_poly.entity_id
_entity_poly.type
_entity_poly.pdbx_seq_one_letter_code
_entity_poly.pdbx_strand_id
1 'polypeptide(L)'
;MKLPVVLDGGKIRVSQHGSDAVVETDFGLRVTYDLVYHVRVTIPGNYYQQMCGLCGDYDGDPKDDFQKPDGSQAANPSDFGNSWEEAVPDSPCAPVPPCTGDDCSTECSPELEDKYHGLQFCGLLASPTGPLAACHKLLDPQGPLKDCVFDLCLGGGNQSILCDNIHAYVSACQAAGGKVEPWRTETFCRELQGIEG
;
A
#
# COMPACT_ATOMS: atom_id res chain seq x y z
N MET A 1 19.22 13.74 2.19
CA MET A 1 19.85 13.46 0.88
C MET A 1 19.08 14.20 -0.19
N LYS A 2 19.74 14.80 -1.20
CA LYS A 2 19.04 15.33 -2.37
C LYS A 2 18.98 14.23 -3.43
N LEU A 3 17.78 13.90 -3.88
CA LEU A 3 17.55 13.06 -5.05
C LEU A 3 17.63 13.93 -6.31
N PRO A 4 18.07 13.40 -7.47
CA PRO A 4 18.36 12.00 -7.75
C PRO A 4 19.78 11.56 -7.37
N VAL A 5 19.97 10.25 -7.18
CA VAL A 5 21.28 9.59 -6.95
C VAL A 5 21.42 8.40 -7.90
N VAL A 6 22.62 8.19 -8.43
CA VAL A 6 22.98 7.03 -9.26
C VAL A 6 24.08 6.25 -8.56
N LEU A 7 23.86 4.95 -8.37
CA LEU A 7 24.74 4.05 -7.63
C LEU A 7 25.18 2.87 -8.52
N ASP A 8 26.19 2.13 -8.07
CA ASP A 8 26.71 0.92 -8.71
C ASP A 8 26.92 1.05 -10.23
N GLY A 9 27.61 2.10 -10.66
CA GLY A 9 27.92 2.30 -12.09
C GLY A 9 26.71 2.55 -12.99
N GLY A 10 25.57 2.96 -12.44
CA GLY A 10 24.35 3.22 -13.22
C GLY A 10 23.25 2.18 -13.03
N LYS A 11 23.53 1.08 -12.32
CA LYS A 11 22.58 -0.02 -12.15
C LYS A 11 21.46 0.28 -11.17
N ILE A 12 21.66 1.23 -10.26
CA ILE A 12 20.62 1.66 -9.32
C ILE A 12 20.44 3.16 -9.47
N ARG A 13 19.19 3.58 -9.69
CA ARG A 13 18.80 4.98 -9.80
C ARG A 13 17.74 5.26 -8.75
N VAL A 14 17.97 6.27 -7.93
CA VAL A 14 17.02 6.74 -6.93
C VAL A 14 16.58 8.14 -7.32
N SER A 15 15.28 8.36 -7.48
CA SER A 15 14.71 9.63 -7.91
C SER A 15 13.46 9.98 -7.09
N GLN A 16 13.00 11.23 -7.20
CA GLN A 16 11.74 11.65 -6.61
C GLN A 16 10.69 11.85 -7.71
N HIS A 17 9.51 11.27 -7.54
CA HIS A 17 8.38 11.43 -8.45
C HIS A 17 7.14 11.80 -7.65
N GLY A 18 6.77 13.08 -7.67
CA GLY A 18 5.78 13.61 -6.73
C GLY A 18 6.30 13.53 -5.28
N SER A 19 5.51 12.95 -4.39
CA SER A 19 5.90 12.63 -3.00
C SER A 19 6.77 11.38 -2.89
N ASP A 20 6.74 10.49 -3.89
CA ASP A 20 7.34 9.16 -3.78
C ASP A 20 8.85 9.20 -4.06
N ALA A 21 9.62 8.49 -3.24
CA ALA A 21 10.97 8.03 -3.60
C ALA A 21 10.86 6.79 -4.48
N VAL A 22 11.52 6.83 -5.64
CA VAL A 22 11.49 5.76 -6.64
C VAL A 22 12.90 5.20 -6.80
N VAL A 23 13.06 3.90 -6.53
CA VAL A 23 14.26 3.11 -6.80
C VAL A 23 14.02 2.30 -8.04
N GLU A 24 14.90 2.43 -9.03
CA GLU A 24 14.90 1.64 -10.26
C GLU A 24 16.24 0.91 -10.41
N THR A 25 16.18 -0.32 -10.88
CA THR A 25 17.34 -1.19 -11.06
C THR A 25 17.49 -1.65 -12.51
N ASP A 26 18.70 -2.05 -12.91
CA ASP A 26 18.98 -2.57 -14.26
C ASP A 26 18.36 -3.95 -14.53
N PHE A 27 18.06 -4.72 -13.48
CA PHE A 27 17.31 -5.97 -13.56
C PHE A 27 15.78 -5.78 -13.51
N GLY A 28 15.31 -4.52 -13.53
CA GLY A 28 13.91 -4.16 -13.72
C GLY A 28 13.04 -4.17 -12.47
N LEU A 29 13.61 -4.43 -11.28
CA LEU A 29 12.93 -4.12 -10.02
C LEU A 29 12.75 -2.60 -9.91
N ARG A 30 11.52 -2.20 -9.58
CA ARG A 30 11.16 -0.85 -9.23
C ARG A 30 10.46 -0.83 -7.87
N VAL A 31 10.96 -0.02 -6.95
CA VAL A 31 10.37 0.18 -5.62
C VAL A 31 9.94 1.63 -5.49
N THR A 32 8.70 1.88 -5.10
CA THR A 32 8.22 3.22 -4.76
C THR A 32 7.84 3.26 -3.29
N TYR A 33 8.27 4.31 -2.60
CA TYR A 33 7.97 4.54 -1.19
C TYR A 33 7.48 5.98 -1.01
N ASP A 34 6.32 6.16 -0.41
CA ASP A 34 5.69 7.46 -0.15
C ASP A 34 6.36 8.28 0.97
N LEU A 35 7.44 7.74 1.57
CA LEU A 35 8.16 8.30 2.72
C LEU A 35 7.38 8.28 4.04
N VAL A 36 6.24 7.58 4.09
CA VAL A 36 5.40 7.44 5.29
C VAL A 36 5.18 5.98 5.65
N TYR A 37 4.48 5.22 4.80
CA TYR A 37 4.14 3.82 5.08
C TYR A 37 3.89 2.96 3.83
N HIS A 38 3.52 3.55 2.69
CA HIS A 38 3.17 2.78 1.50
C HIS A 38 4.40 2.45 0.66
N VAL A 39 4.70 1.15 0.56
CA VAL A 39 5.72 0.60 -0.34
C VAL A 39 5.03 -0.19 -1.44
N ARG A 40 5.41 0.07 -2.69
CA ARG A 40 5.03 -0.76 -3.84
C ARG A 40 6.27 -1.33 -4.51
N VAL A 41 6.23 -2.62 -4.72
CA VAL A 41 7.24 -3.37 -5.47
C VAL A 41 6.67 -3.72 -6.84
N THR A 42 7.39 -3.40 -7.89
CA THR A 42 7.06 -3.80 -9.26
C THR A 42 8.23 -4.59 -9.80
N ILE A 43 7.93 -5.81 -10.27
CA ILE A 43 8.90 -6.74 -10.84
C ILE A 43 8.48 -7.12 -12.26
N PRO A 44 9.44 -7.42 -13.15
CA PRO A 44 9.13 -7.87 -14.49
C PRO A 44 8.68 -9.34 -14.53
N GLY A 45 7.95 -9.72 -15.59
CA GLY A 45 7.33 -11.05 -15.70
C GLY A 45 8.31 -12.23 -15.74
N ASN A 46 9.60 -11.99 -15.95
CA ASN A 46 10.62 -13.04 -15.88
C ASN A 46 10.88 -13.55 -14.45
N TYR A 47 10.24 -12.97 -13.43
CA TYR A 47 10.24 -13.43 -12.04
C TYR A 47 9.03 -14.33 -11.71
N TYR A 48 8.16 -14.63 -12.69
CA TYR A 48 7.01 -15.51 -12.51
C TYR A 48 7.43 -16.85 -11.89
N GLN A 49 6.71 -17.27 -10.83
CA GLN A 49 6.98 -18.48 -10.04
C GLN A 49 8.38 -18.56 -9.40
N GLN A 50 9.05 -17.42 -9.26
CA GLN A 50 10.39 -17.34 -8.64
C GLN A 50 10.40 -16.43 -7.41
N MET A 51 9.25 -15.89 -7.02
CA MET A 51 9.14 -15.09 -5.81
C MET A 51 8.86 -15.96 -4.60
N CYS A 52 9.11 -15.38 -3.43
CA CYS A 52 8.65 -15.85 -2.15
C CYS A 52 8.68 -14.65 -1.19
N GLY A 53 8.05 -14.78 -0.04
CA GLY A 53 7.96 -13.73 0.96
C GLY A 53 6.54 -13.19 1.13
N LEU A 54 6.43 -12.05 1.80
CA LEU A 54 5.14 -11.44 2.15
C LEU A 54 4.30 -10.98 0.95
N CYS A 55 4.88 -10.91 -0.25
CA CYS A 55 4.19 -10.56 -1.49
C CYS A 55 3.75 -11.78 -2.32
N GLY A 56 3.82 -12.99 -1.74
CA GLY A 56 3.44 -14.23 -2.43
C GLY A 56 4.54 -14.79 -3.33
N ASP A 57 4.19 -15.80 -4.13
CA ASP A 57 5.12 -16.55 -4.99
C ASP A 57 5.08 -16.12 -6.47
N TYR A 58 4.14 -15.22 -6.80
CA TYR A 58 3.93 -14.63 -8.12
C TYR A 58 3.64 -15.68 -9.21
N ASP A 59 2.70 -16.59 -8.93
CA ASP A 59 2.21 -17.58 -9.89
C ASP A 59 0.80 -17.26 -10.47
N GLY A 60 0.10 -16.28 -9.88
CA GLY A 60 -1.22 -15.84 -10.32
C GLY A 60 -2.41 -16.57 -9.67
N ASP A 61 -2.19 -17.46 -8.71
CA ASP A 61 -3.21 -17.99 -7.81
C ASP A 61 -3.15 -17.31 -6.43
N PRO A 62 -4.09 -16.42 -6.09
CA PRO A 62 -4.06 -15.76 -4.78
C PRO A 62 -4.36 -16.69 -3.60
N LYS A 63 -4.66 -17.98 -3.83
CA LYS A 63 -5.07 -18.93 -2.79
C LYS A 63 -3.90 -19.56 -2.04
N ASP A 64 -2.72 -19.58 -2.62
CA ASP A 64 -1.50 -20.15 -2.03
C ASP A 64 -0.41 -19.10 -1.78
N ASP A 65 -0.70 -17.82 -2.01
CA ASP A 65 0.16 -16.68 -1.66
C ASP A 65 0.57 -16.66 -0.18
N PHE A 66 -0.16 -17.34 0.71
CA PHE A 66 0.21 -17.51 2.13
C PHE A 66 1.19 -18.69 2.37
N GLN A 67 2.08 -18.94 1.40
CA GLN A 67 3.15 -19.92 1.52
C GLN A 67 4.27 -19.43 2.45
N LYS A 68 4.56 -20.21 3.48
CA LYS A 68 5.64 -19.95 4.44
C LYS A 68 7.01 -20.34 3.87
N PRO A 69 8.13 -19.95 4.52
CA PRO A 69 9.48 -20.32 4.06
C PRO A 69 9.73 -21.83 3.96
N ASP A 70 9.02 -22.64 4.75
CA ASP A 70 9.11 -24.11 4.71
C ASP A 70 8.30 -24.77 3.57
N GLY A 71 7.61 -23.95 2.76
CA GLY A 71 6.76 -24.39 1.66
C GLY A 71 5.34 -24.81 2.05
N SER A 72 4.98 -24.77 3.34
CA SER A 72 3.62 -25.07 3.78
C SER A 72 2.73 -23.82 3.80
N GLN A 73 1.42 -24.02 3.67
CA GLN A 73 0.43 -22.93 3.72
C GLN A 73 0.15 -22.52 5.16
N ALA A 74 0.12 -21.21 5.41
CA ALA A 74 -0.25 -20.66 6.71
C ALA A 74 -1.75 -20.80 6.98
N ALA A 75 -2.12 -20.89 8.26
CA ALA A 75 -3.53 -21.05 8.64
C ALA A 75 -4.33 -19.74 8.56
N ASN A 76 -3.65 -18.59 8.67
CA ASN A 76 -4.25 -17.26 8.67
C ASN A 76 -3.17 -16.18 8.34
N PRO A 77 -3.55 -14.94 8.04
CA PRO A 77 -2.61 -13.88 7.69
C PRO A 77 -1.55 -13.58 8.75
N SER A 78 -1.88 -13.70 10.05
CA SER A 78 -0.92 -13.44 11.13
C SER A 78 0.13 -14.53 11.22
N ASP A 79 -0.26 -15.80 11.08
CA ASP A 79 0.65 -16.94 10.97
C ASP A 79 1.59 -16.78 9.76
N PHE A 80 1.03 -16.37 8.61
CA PHE A 80 1.81 -16.07 7.41
C PHE A 80 2.84 -14.97 7.66
N GLY A 81 2.41 -13.81 8.16
CA GLY A 81 3.30 -12.67 8.43
C GLY A 81 4.43 -13.00 9.39
N ASN A 82 4.11 -13.69 10.49
CA ASN A 82 5.08 -14.10 11.50
C ASN A 82 6.08 -15.16 10.97
N SER A 83 5.67 -15.99 10.02
CA SER A 83 6.56 -17.02 9.46
C SER A 83 7.73 -16.45 8.64
N TRP A 84 7.61 -15.21 8.15
CA TRP A 84 8.61 -14.49 7.38
C TRP A 84 9.43 -13.50 8.22
N GLU A 85 9.35 -13.58 9.55
CA GLU A 85 10.13 -12.74 10.46
C GLU A 85 11.63 -13.06 10.37
N GLU A 86 12.46 -12.04 10.16
CA GLU A 86 13.91 -12.16 10.08
C GLU A 86 14.57 -11.62 11.35
N ALA A 87 15.49 -12.41 11.93
CA ALA A 87 16.22 -11.99 13.13
C ALA A 87 17.30 -10.96 12.76
N VAL A 88 17.06 -9.71 13.14
CA VAL A 88 18.02 -8.61 12.94
C VAL A 88 18.83 -8.41 14.23
N PRO A 89 20.17 -8.58 14.20
CA PRO A 89 21.03 -8.32 15.35
C PRO A 89 20.83 -6.91 15.91
N ASP A 90 20.75 -6.80 17.24
CA ASP A 90 20.55 -5.53 17.97
C ASP A 90 19.24 -4.78 17.63
N SER A 91 18.29 -5.45 16.97
CA SER A 91 16.99 -4.86 16.68
C SER A 91 16.17 -4.65 17.96
N PRO A 92 15.61 -3.46 18.18
CA PRO A 92 14.68 -3.23 19.28
C PRO A 92 13.29 -3.84 19.01
N CYS A 93 13.04 -4.32 17.79
CA CYS A 93 11.77 -4.95 17.43
C CYS A 93 11.70 -6.32 18.10
N ALA A 94 10.82 -6.46 19.08
CA ALA A 94 10.43 -7.75 19.62
C ALA A 94 9.26 -8.31 18.79
N PRO A 95 9.13 -9.65 18.68
CA PRO A 95 7.95 -10.26 18.09
C PRO A 95 6.69 -9.70 18.73
N VAL A 96 5.71 -9.29 17.92
CA VAL A 96 4.44 -8.77 18.43
C VAL A 96 3.73 -9.93 19.13
N PRO A 97 3.41 -9.81 20.44
CA PRO A 97 2.69 -10.88 21.11
C PRO A 97 1.35 -11.12 20.41
N PRO A 98 0.90 -12.37 20.26
CA PRO A 98 -0.39 -12.67 19.66
C PRO A 98 -1.47 -11.91 20.42
N CYS A 99 -2.21 -11.11 19.66
CA CYS A 99 -3.27 -10.27 20.15
C CYS A 99 -4.35 -11.16 20.78
N THR A 100 -4.56 -11.09 22.10
CA THR A 100 -5.48 -11.98 22.83
C THR A 100 -6.48 -11.14 23.64
N GLY A 101 -7.78 -11.30 23.36
CA GLY A 101 -8.89 -10.66 24.08
C GLY A 101 -9.57 -9.51 23.33
N ASP A 102 -10.47 -8.80 24.03
CA ASP A 102 -11.32 -7.72 23.49
C ASP A 102 -10.53 -6.44 23.11
N ASP A 103 -9.29 -6.27 23.58
CA ASP A 103 -8.38 -5.16 23.21
C ASP A 103 -7.86 -5.27 21.76
N CYS A 104 -8.08 -6.41 21.12
CA CYS A 104 -7.81 -6.63 19.70
C CYS A 104 -9.09 -6.56 18.87
N SER A 105 -10.18 -6.03 19.45
CA SER A 105 -11.37 -5.66 18.69
C SER A 105 -11.00 -4.54 17.72
N THR A 106 -10.66 -4.94 16.51
CA THR A 106 -10.54 -4.07 15.33
C THR A 106 -11.89 -3.85 14.67
N GLU A 107 -12.99 -4.21 15.34
CA GLU A 107 -14.32 -4.10 14.75
C GLU A 107 -14.74 -2.64 14.70
N CYS A 108 -14.84 -2.12 13.48
CA CYS A 108 -15.49 -0.87 13.24
C CYS A 108 -16.97 -0.99 13.61
N SER A 109 -17.53 -0.02 14.34
CA SER A 109 -18.97 -0.04 14.54
C SER A 109 -19.68 0.10 13.18
N PRO A 110 -20.83 -0.58 12.97
CA PRO A 110 -21.55 -0.48 11.70
C PRO A 110 -21.87 0.96 11.27
N GLU A 111 -22.08 1.85 12.26
CA GLU A 111 -22.32 3.27 12.04
C GLU A 111 -21.09 4.01 11.48
N LEU A 112 -19.89 3.67 11.96
CA LEU A 112 -18.63 4.23 11.45
C LEU A 112 -18.28 3.64 10.08
N GLU A 113 -18.52 2.34 9.89
CA GLU A 113 -18.31 1.67 8.62
C GLU A 113 -19.17 2.32 7.51
N ASP A 114 -20.48 2.48 7.73
CA ASP A 114 -21.39 3.15 6.79
C ASP A 114 -20.96 4.60 6.51
N LYS A 115 -20.56 5.33 7.56
CA LYS A 115 -20.03 6.70 7.42
C LYS A 115 -18.80 6.74 6.51
N TYR A 116 -17.82 5.86 6.72
CA TYR A 116 -16.56 5.87 5.96
C TYR A 116 -16.70 5.30 4.54
N HIS A 117 -17.74 4.51 4.27
CA HIS A 117 -18.15 4.17 2.91
C HIS A 117 -18.73 5.36 2.12
N GLY A 118 -19.04 6.46 2.78
CA GLY A 118 -19.50 7.68 2.11
C GLY A 118 -18.47 8.28 1.15
N LEU A 119 -18.95 8.97 0.10
CA LEU A 119 -18.12 9.67 -0.89
C LEU A 119 -17.20 10.76 -0.28
N GLN A 120 -17.55 11.25 0.90
CA GLN A 120 -16.75 12.23 1.66
C GLN A 120 -15.54 11.58 2.37
N PHE A 121 -15.39 10.26 2.27
CA PHE A 121 -14.36 9.43 2.88
C PHE A 121 -13.85 8.41 1.85
N CYS A 122 -13.79 7.13 2.19
CA CYS A 122 -13.22 6.08 1.36
C CYS A 122 -14.07 5.75 0.13
N GLY A 123 -15.36 6.08 0.14
CA GLY A 123 -16.27 5.83 -1.00
C GLY A 123 -15.82 6.48 -2.32
N LEU A 124 -14.98 7.52 -2.25
CA LEU A 124 -14.37 8.12 -3.44
C LEU A 124 -13.59 7.10 -4.29
N LEU A 125 -12.93 6.13 -3.64
CA LEU A 125 -12.13 5.08 -4.28
C LEU A 125 -12.95 4.26 -5.27
N ALA A 126 -14.19 3.93 -4.92
CA ALA A 126 -15.06 3.04 -5.69
C ALA A 126 -16.19 3.78 -6.44
N SER A 127 -16.18 5.11 -6.44
CA SER A 127 -17.23 5.90 -7.13
C SER A 127 -17.18 5.69 -8.65
N PRO A 128 -18.23 5.13 -9.28
CA PRO A 128 -18.21 4.76 -10.71
C PRO A 128 -18.22 5.97 -11.65
N THR A 129 -18.54 7.14 -11.12
CA THR A 129 -18.54 8.43 -11.84
C THR A 129 -17.60 9.44 -11.20
N GLY A 130 -16.72 8.98 -10.31
CA GLY A 130 -15.77 9.81 -9.60
C GLY A 130 -14.47 10.05 -10.37
N PRO A 131 -13.54 10.83 -9.80
CA PRO A 131 -12.27 11.18 -10.44
C PRO A 131 -11.34 9.98 -10.68
N LEU A 132 -11.65 8.83 -10.05
CA LEU A 132 -10.90 7.58 -10.10
C LEU A 132 -11.57 6.53 -10.98
N ALA A 133 -12.73 6.82 -11.60
CA ALA A 133 -13.52 5.83 -12.33
C ALA A 133 -12.76 5.17 -13.50
N ALA A 134 -11.85 5.91 -14.15
CA ALA A 134 -11.01 5.35 -15.22
C ALA A 134 -10.02 4.28 -14.70
N CYS A 135 -9.66 4.33 -13.43
CA CYS A 135 -8.74 3.39 -12.77
C CYS A 135 -9.39 2.03 -12.51
N HIS A 136 -10.72 1.97 -12.34
CA HIS A 136 -11.43 0.74 -11.96
C HIS A 136 -11.29 -0.40 -12.97
N LYS A 137 -10.97 -0.07 -14.23
CA LYS A 137 -10.69 -1.06 -15.29
C LYS A 137 -9.27 -1.65 -15.22
N LEU A 138 -8.37 -0.97 -14.52
CA LEU A 138 -6.97 -1.36 -14.35
C LEU A 138 -6.73 -2.01 -12.99
N LEU A 139 -7.41 -1.52 -11.95
CA LEU A 139 -7.24 -1.92 -10.56
C LEU A 139 -8.60 -2.00 -9.88
N ASP A 140 -8.93 -3.14 -9.28
CA ASP A 140 -10.15 -3.28 -8.48
C ASP A 140 -10.11 -2.36 -7.25
N PRO A 141 -11.05 -1.41 -7.10
CA PRO A 141 -11.08 -0.52 -5.95
C PRO A 141 -11.59 -1.18 -4.66
N GLN A 142 -12.16 -2.40 -4.70
CA GLN A 142 -12.83 -2.98 -3.54
C GLN A 142 -11.87 -3.34 -2.39
N GLY A 143 -10.67 -3.83 -2.68
CA GLY A 143 -9.63 -4.05 -1.66
C GLY A 143 -9.23 -2.74 -0.98
N PRO A 144 -8.72 -1.75 -1.75
CA PRO A 144 -8.37 -0.43 -1.23
C PRO A 144 -9.50 0.29 -0.48
N LEU A 145 -10.76 0.11 -0.90
CA LEU A 145 -11.92 0.66 -0.18
C LEU A 145 -12.06 0.05 1.22
N LYS A 146 -11.95 -1.29 1.33
CA LYS A 146 -12.04 -1.99 2.62
C LYS A 146 -10.88 -1.60 3.53
N ASP A 147 -9.67 -1.55 3.00
CA ASP A 147 -8.47 -1.17 3.75
C ASP A 147 -8.60 0.27 4.27
N CYS A 148 -9.04 1.21 3.42
CA CYS A 148 -9.27 2.59 3.82
C CYS A 148 -10.30 2.72 4.95
N VAL A 149 -11.43 1.99 4.87
CA VAL A 149 -12.47 2.02 5.91
C VAL A 149 -11.89 1.46 7.22
N PHE A 150 -11.22 0.31 7.15
CA PHE A 150 -10.59 -0.33 8.30
C PHE A 150 -9.57 0.62 8.98
N ASP A 151 -8.67 1.21 8.21
CA ASP A 151 -7.66 2.14 8.69
C ASP A 151 -8.28 3.39 9.32
N LEU A 152 -9.38 3.91 8.76
CA LEU A 152 -10.10 5.03 9.35
C LEU A 152 -10.80 4.67 10.67
N CYS A 153 -11.26 3.43 10.82
CA CYS A 153 -11.83 2.97 12.08
C CYS A 153 -10.76 2.90 13.17
N LEU A 154 -9.59 2.31 12.87
CA LEU A 154 -8.46 2.30 13.81
C LEU A 154 -7.89 3.70 14.07
N GLY A 155 -7.87 4.53 13.05
CA GLY A 155 -7.37 5.89 13.07
C GLY A 155 -8.34 6.92 13.67
N GLY A 156 -9.52 6.51 14.14
CA GLY A 156 -10.51 7.42 14.72
C GLY A 156 -11.03 8.49 13.74
N GLY A 157 -11.03 8.21 12.44
CA GLY A 157 -11.48 9.13 11.40
C GLY A 157 -10.44 10.18 10.99
N ASN A 158 -9.15 9.95 11.28
CA ASN A 158 -8.07 10.87 10.94
C ASN A 158 -8.01 11.14 9.43
N GLN A 159 -8.10 12.42 9.06
CA GLN A 159 -8.10 12.83 7.66
C GLN A 159 -6.79 12.51 6.94
N SER A 160 -5.63 12.53 7.61
CA SER A 160 -4.36 12.13 6.99
C SER A 160 -4.41 10.68 6.52
N ILE A 161 -4.92 9.76 7.36
CA ILE A 161 -5.06 8.34 7.02
C ILE A 161 -5.97 8.13 5.80
N LEU A 162 -7.10 8.84 5.74
CA LEU A 162 -7.96 8.84 4.56
C LEU A 162 -7.21 9.28 3.29
N CYS A 163 -6.49 10.39 3.38
CA CYS A 163 -5.82 10.98 2.23
C CYS A 163 -4.64 10.16 1.74
N ASP A 164 -3.93 9.50 2.65
CA ASP A 164 -2.82 8.62 2.33
C ASP A 164 -3.34 7.33 1.66
N ASN A 165 -4.44 6.76 2.15
CA ASN A 165 -5.13 5.64 1.51
C ASN A 165 -5.60 5.96 0.08
N ILE A 166 -6.23 7.12 -0.13
CA ILE A 166 -6.63 7.56 -1.48
C ILE A 166 -5.40 7.81 -2.36
N HIS A 167 -4.35 8.43 -1.80
CA HIS A 167 -3.12 8.70 -2.54
C HIS A 167 -2.43 7.42 -3.00
N ALA A 168 -2.39 6.37 -2.17
CA ALA A 168 -1.84 5.07 -2.53
C ALA A 168 -2.54 4.48 -3.77
N TYR A 169 -3.88 4.50 -3.80
CA TYR A 169 -4.65 4.02 -4.95
C TYR A 169 -4.43 4.89 -6.21
N VAL A 170 -4.37 6.21 -6.05
CA VAL A 170 -4.06 7.15 -7.14
C VAL A 170 -2.69 6.88 -7.74
N SER A 171 -1.67 6.70 -6.88
CA SER A 171 -0.31 6.36 -7.29
C SER A 171 -0.30 5.01 -8.03
N ALA A 172 -1.07 4.03 -7.56
CA ALA A 172 -1.19 2.72 -8.22
C ALA A 172 -1.82 2.84 -9.61
N CYS A 173 -2.92 3.60 -9.71
CA CYS A 173 -3.60 3.84 -10.97
C CYS A 173 -2.69 4.53 -11.99
N GLN A 174 -1.98 5.58 -11.59
CA GLN A 174 -1.06 6.30 -12.47
C GLN A 174 0.10 5.40 -12.93
N ALA A 175 0.63 4.55 -12.04
CA ALA A 175 1.65 3.57 -12.39
C ALA A 175 1.15 2.52 -13.40
N ALA A 176 -0.14 2.16 -13.35
CA ALA A 176 -0.78 1.30 -14.34
C ALA A 176 -1.15 2.02 -15.65
N GLY A 177 -0.77 3.30 -15.80
CA GLY A 177 -1.09 4.12 -16.98
C GLY A 177 -2.52 4.69 -16.98
N GLY A 178 -3.23 4.60 -15.85
CA GLY A 178 -4.55 5.15 -15.68
C GLY A 178 -4.55 6.68 -15.57
N LYS A 179 -5.62 7.30 -16.06
CA LYS A 179 -5.84 8.74 -15.94
C LYS A 179 -6.67 9.04 -14.69
N VAL A 180 -6.15 9.92 -13.84
CA VAL A 180 -6.83 10.40 -12.63
C VAL A 180 -7.26 11.85 -12.84
N GLU A 181 -8.54 12.14 -12.58
CA GLU A 181 -9.02 13.53 -12.54
C GLU A 181 -8.69 14.18 -11.18
N PRO A 182 -8.72 15.52 -11.07
CA PRO A 182 -8.47 16.19 -9.79
C PRO A 182 -9.42 15.69 -8.70
N TRP A 183 -8.85 15.13 -7.63
CA TRP A 183 -9.60 14.53 -6.52
C TRP A 183 -9.39 15.26 -5.19
N ARG A 184 -8.33 16.07 -5.08
CA ARG A 184 -8.05 16.92 -3.92
C ARG A 184 -8.75 18.27 -4.08
N THR A 185 -9.25 18.83 -2.99
CA THR A 185 -9.89 20.16 -2.92
C THR A 185 -9.35 20.95 -1.73
N GLU A 186 -9.75 22.22 -1.58
CA GLU A 186 -9.36 23.05 -0.43
C GLU A 186 -9.82 22.47 0.91
N THR A 187 -10.92 21.71 0.92
CA THR A 187 -11.53 21.10 2.11
C THR A 187 -11.33 19.58 2.18
N PHE A 188 -10.85 18.95 1.11
CA PHE A 188 -10.67 17.51 1.01
C PHE A 188 -9.26 17.16 0.57
N CYS A 189 -8.48 16.56 1.46
CA CYS A 189 -7.12 16.10 1.16
C CYS A 189 -6.24 17.16 0.49
N ARG A 190 -6.22 18.37 1.08
CA ARG A 190 -5.49 19.51 0.55
C ARG A 190 -4.03 19.17 0.26
N GLU A 191 -3.54 19.54 -0.91
CA GLU A 191 -2.10 19.57 -1.19
C GLU A 191 -1.48 20.66 -0.32
N LEU A 192 -0.66 20.27 0.65
CA LEU A 192 0.22 21.24 1.29
C LEU A 192 1.19 21.70 0.20
N GLN A 193 1.00 22.93 -0.28
CA GLN A 193 1.99 23.58 -1.14
C GLN A 193 3.33 23.45 -0.45
N GLY A 194 4.26 22.74 -1.09
CA GLY A 194 5.62 22.60 -0.62
C GLY A 194 6.14 23.98 -0.24
N ILE A 195 6.71 24.08 0.96
CA ILE A 195 7.49 25.24 1.36
C ILE A 195 8.71 25.23 0.43
N GLU A 196 8.61 25.95 -0.68
CA GLU A 196 9.78 26.39 -1.44
C GLU A 196 10.62 27.25 -0.49
N GLY A 197 11.76 26.72 -0.08
CA GLY A 197 12.83 27.39 0.65
C GLY A 197 14.16 27.07 0.00
#